data_AF-A0A968JME2-F1
#
_entry.id   AF-A0A968JME2-F1
#
_cell.length_a   1.000
_cell.length_b   1.000
_cell.length_c   1.000
_cell.angle_alpha   90.00
_cell.angle_beta   90.00
_cell.angle_gamma   90.00
#
_symmetry.space_group_name_H-M   'P 1'
#
loop_
_entity.id
_entity.type
_entity.pdbx_description
1 polymer ?
#
loop_
_entity_poly.entity_id
_entity_poly.type
_entity_poly.pdbx_seq_one_letter_code
_entity_poly.pdbx_strand_id
1 'polypeptide(L)'
;MKKKLKIVLFYNMGYSLTRAFIIIGTALITKNVKYVFIALVIFQFLRTLTLVIYLIVNYHINIFSYSVKELKPIISYSAPLGLGAAIGNIGRNFESYLITYILSPVQFAIYSVAIFRVPYTDLIYSSVADVAVLKVSEFANNSEGKNNIIELWRKVIVKLSSLIIPSILFFQVVAFHFITFLFGDIYADSVSLFRIVILASLVPVFAPAVILRAFNKTAYMFRVDTVIFTFGLVFGFFMIKILV
;
A
#
# COMPACT_ATOMS: atom_id res chain seq x y z
N MET A 1 -5.54 -21.68 18.07
CA MET A 1 -5.12 -20.57 17.19
C MET A 1 -6.02 -20.35 15.97
N LYS A 2 -6.29 -21.37 15.13
CA LYS A 2 -7.08 -21.25 13.87
C LYS A 2 -8.50 -20.66 14.01
N LYS A 3 -9.21 -20.91 15.13
CA LYS A 3 -10.59 -20.41 15.38
C LYS A 3 -10.65 -18.90 15.66
N LYS A 4 -9.66 -18.34 16.38
CA LYS A 4 -9.55 -16.89 16.64
C LYS A 4 -9.16 -16.11 15.37
N LEU A 5 -8.32 -16.70 14.51
CA LEU A 5 -7.93 -16.10 13.23
C LEU A 5 -9.14 -15.89 12.30
N LYS A 6 -10.03 -16.89 12.18
CA LYS A 6 -11.25 -16.77 11.36
C LYS A 6 -12.16 -15.63 11.84
N ILE A 7 -12.36 -15.49 13.15
CA ILE A 7 -13.20 -14.43 13.74
C ILE A 7 -12.62 -13.04 13.41
N VAL A 8 -11.31 -12.87 13.52
CA VAL A 8 -10.64 -11.60 13.17
C VAL A 8 -10.77 -11.29 11.68
N LEU A 9 -10.65 -12.29 10.81
CA LEU A 9 -10.83 -12.11 9.36
C LEU A 9 -12.26 -11.68 9.03
N PHE A 10 -13.28 -12.38 9.54
CA PHE A 10 -14.68 -12.01 9.33
C PHE A 10 -14.99 -10.61 9.87
N TYR A 11 -14.46 -10.27 11.04
CA TYR A 11 -14.60 -8.93 11.61
C TYR A 11 -13.98 -7.85 10.70
N ASN A 12 -12.76 -8.06 10.20
CA ASN A 12 -12.09 -7.11 9.32
C ASN A 12 -12.77 -6.97 7.95
N MET A 13 -13.30 -8.07 7.40
CA MET A 13 -14.09 -8.04 6.16
C MET A 13 -15.39 -7.28 6.36
N GLY A 14 -16.14 -7.59 7.42
CA GLY A 14 -17.37 -6.87 7.76
C GLY A 14 -17.11 -5.37 7.96
N TYR A 15 -16.04 -5.02 8.67
CA TYR A 15 -15.61 -3.63 8.83
C TYR A 15 -15.34 -2.93 7.49
N SER A 16 -14.60 -3.59 6.59
CA SER A 16 -14.25 -3.03 5.28
C SER A 16 -15.49 -2.80 4.42
N LEU A 17 -16.44 -3.74 4.45
CA LEU A 17 -17.72 -3.63 3.74
C LEU A 17 -18.59 -2.51 4.32
N THR A 18 -18.79 -2.47 5.63
CA THR A 18 -19.58 -1.41 6.29
C THR A 18 -18.99 -0.03 6.01
N ARG A 19 -17.66 0.10 6.06
CA ARG A 19 -16.98 1.35 5.71
C ARG A 19 -17.24 1.75 4.26
N ALA A 20 -17.16 0.80 3.31
CA ALA A 20 -17.45 1.07 1.91
C ALA A 20 -18.90 1.52 1.70
N PHE A 21 -19.87 0.86 2.35
CA PHE A 21 -21.28 1.26 2.28
C PHE A 21 -21.52 2.66 2.84
N ILE A 22 -20.87 3.04 3.94
CA ILE A 22 -20.98 4.39 4.51
C ILE A 22 -20.41 5.42 3.53
N ILE A 23 -19.23 5.18 2.96
CA ILE A 23 -18.60 6.09 2.00
C ILE A 23 -19.52 6.28 0.78
N ILE A 24 -19.96 5.18 0.17
CA ILE A 24 -20.79 5.21 -1.04
C ILE A 24 -22.16 5.83 -0.74
N GLY A 25 -22.82 5.40 0.33
CA GLY A 25 -24.14 5.90 0.72
C GLY A 25 -24.12 7.40 1.03
N THR A 26 -23.14 7.87 1.81
CA THR A 26 -23.00 9.30 2.10
C THR A 26 -22.64 10.10 0.86
N ALA A 27 -21.76 9.59 -0.01
CA ALA A 27 -21.39 10.26 -1.25
C ALA A 27 -22.59 10.41 -2.21
N LEU A 28 -23.42 9.37 -2.38
CA LEU A 28 -24.58 9.42 -3.28
C LEU A 28 -25.66 10.40 -2.80
N ILE A 29 -25.90 10.47 -1.48
CA ILE A 29 -26.95 11.33 -0.91
C ILE A 29 -26.49 12.80 -0.86
N THR A 30 -25.28 13.04 -0.36
CA THR A 30 -24.81 14.40 -0.05
C THR A 30 -24.04 15.06 -1.20
N LYS A 31 -23.46 14.26 -2.11
CA LYS A 31 -22.56 14.69 -3.19
C LYS A 31 -21.44 15.64 -2.73
N ASN A 32 -21.08 15.59 -1.45
CA ASN A 32 -20.13 16.51 -0.85
C ASN A 32 -19.18 15.74 0.09
N VAL A 33 -17.89 15.90 -0.21
CA VAL A 33 -16.78 15.20 0.45
C VAL A 33 -16.73 15.47 1.96
N LYS A 34 -17.14 16.66 2.42
CA LYS A 34 -17.17 17.01 3.85
C LYS A 34 -18.03 16.05 4.67
N TYR A 35 -19.21 15.69 4.17
CA TYR A 35 -20.11 14.78 4.88
C TYR A 35 -19.61 13.34 4.88
N VAL A 36 -18.91 12.92 3.81
CA VAL A 36 -18.22 11.62 3.78
C VAL A 36 -17.18 11.53 4.89
N PHE A 37 -16.39 12.59 5.09
CA PHE A 37 -15.42 12.66 6.20
C PHE A 37 -16.11 12.60 7.58
N ILE A 38 -17.18 13.37 7.79
CA ILE A 38 -17.93 13.37 9.06
C ILE A 38 -18.48 11.96 9.34
N ALA A 39 -19.09 11.31 8.35
CA ALA A 39 -19.61 9.95 8.50
C ALA A 39 -18.51 8.94 8.85
N LEU A 40 -17.33 9.06 8.23
CA LEU A 40 -16.17 8.23 8.55
C LEU A 40 -15.65 8.44 9.98
N VAL A 41 -15.62 9.69 10.46
CA VAL A 41 -15.22 10.02 11.83
C VAL A 41 -16.21 9.41 12.83
N ILE A 42 -17.52 9.58 12.61
CA ILE A 42 -18.56 8.99 13.45
C ILE A 42 -18.44 7.47 13.47
N PHE A 43 -18.28 6.84 12.31
CA PHE A 43 -18.10 5.39 12.20
C PHE A 43 -16.88 4.88 12.98
N GLN A 44 -15.75 5.58 12.86
CA GLN A 44 -14.52 5.21 13.57
C GLN A 44 -14.65 5.40 15.09
N PHE A 45 -15.37 6.44 15.52
CA PHE A 45 -15.69 6.68 16.92
C PHE A 45 -16.58 5.57 17.48
N LEU A 46 -17.70 5.25 16.82
CA LEU A 46 -18.61 4.18 17.23
C LEU A 46 -17.91 2.83 17.32
N ARG A 47 -17.06 2.49 16.34
CA ARG A 47 -16.27 1.26 16.37
C ARG A 47 -15.35 1.19 17.59
N THR A 48 -14.62 2.28 17.85
CA THR A 48 -13.71 2.36 19.01
C THR A 48 -14.52 2.19 20.30
N LEU A 49 -15.67 2.84 20.39
CA LEU A 49 -16.58 2.71 21.52
C LEU A 49 -17.05 1.26 21.72
N THR A 50 -17.52 0.58 20.66
CA THR A 50 -17.96 -0.82 20.74
C THR A 50 -16.82 -1.74 21.20
N LEU A 51 -15.60 -1.53 20.72
CA LEU A 51 -14.44 -2.33 21.14
C LEU A 51 -14.09 -2.10 22.61
N VAL A 52 -14.11 -0.84 23.07
CA VAL A 52 -13.87 -0.50 24.48
C VAL A 52 -14.95 -1.11 25.37
N ILE A 53 -16.23 -0.98 25.01
CA ILE A 53 -17.36 -1.59 25.74
C ILE A 53 -17.19 -3.11 25.78
N TYR A 54 -16.87 -3.74 24.65
CA TYR A 54 -16.66 -5.19 24.58
C TYR A 54 -15.53 -5.66 25.51
N LEU A 55 -14.44 -4.89 25.61
CA LEU A 55 -13.32 -5.16 26.52
C LEU A 55 -13.71 -4.99 27.99
N ILE A 56 -14.44 -3.93 28.34
CA ILE A 56 -14.91 -3.72 29.72
C ILE A 56 -15.88 -4.83 30.13
N VAL A 57 -16.86 -5.17 29.28
CA VAL A 57 -17.93 -6.10 29.62
C VAL A 57 -17.43 -7.55 29.69
N ASN A 58 -16.62 -8.00 28.73
CA ASN A 58 -16.21 -9.41 28.65
C ASN A 58 -14.90 -9.72 29.38
N TYR A 59 -14.04 -8.73 29.58
CA TYR A 59 -12.73 -8.92 30.20
C TYR A 59 -12.56 -8.12 31.50
N HIS A 60 -13.61 -7.41 31.95
CA HIS A 60 -13.62 -6.63 33.19
C HIS A 60 -12.40 -5.71 33.34
N ILE A 61 -11.92 -5.16 32.22
CA ILE A 61 -10.74 -4.30 32.19
C ILE A 61 -11.11 -2.97 32.83
N ASN A 62 -10.40 -2.61 33.89
CA ASN A 62 -10.52 -1.31 34.52
C ASN A 62 -9.50 -0.34 33.91
N ILE A 63 -9.97 0.46 32.94
CA ILE A 63 -9.12 1.33 32.10
C ILE A 63 -8.42 2.43 32.94
N PHE A 64 -8.97 2.73 34.13
CA PHE A 64 -8.51 3.82 34.99
C PHE A 64 -7.61 3.37 36.16
N SER A 65 -7.38 2.07 36.36
CA SER A 65 -6.59 1.57 37.49
C SER A 65 -5.11 1.33 37.19
N TYR A 66 -4.66 1.58 35.96
CA TYR A 66 -3.28 1.31 35.55
C TYR A 66 -2.31 2.35 36.12
N SER A 67 -1.21 1.90 36.72
CA SER A 67 -0.17 2.80 37.21
C SER A 67 0.73 3.30 36.07
N VAL A 68 1.25 4.52 36.18
CA VAL A 68 2.22 5.07 35.21
C VAL A 68 3.45 4.16 35.04
N LYS A 69 3.82 3.40 36.09
CA LYS A 69 4.91 2.41 36.04
C LYS A 69 4.61 1.21 35.15
N GLU A 70 3.34 0.81 35.03
CA GLU A 70 2.88 -0.29 34.16
C GLU A 70 2.69 0.17 32.71
N LEU A 71 2.31 1.43 32.50
CA LEU A 71 2.15 2.02 31.18
C LEU A 71 3.49 2.39 30.53
N LYS A 72 4.51 2.74 31.33
CA LYS A 72 5.82 3.18 30.83
C LYS A 72 6.49 2.16 29.89
N PRO A 73 6.57 0.84 30.21
CA PRO A 73 7.10 -0.15 29.28
C PRO A 73 6.28 -0.27 27.98
N ILE A 74 4.95 -0.22 28.07
CA ILE A 74 4.05 -0.33 26.91
C ILE A 74 4.24 0.86 25.97
N ILE A 75 4.26 2.08 26.51
CA ILE A 75 4.47 3.30 25.73
C ILE A 75 5.90 3.36 25.20
N SER A 76 6.91 3.03 26.01
CA SER A 76 8.31 3.03 25.58
C SER A 76 8.59 2.03 24.45
N TYR A 77 7.81 0.95 24.36
CA TYR A 77 7.88 0.00 23.25
C TYR A 77 7.03 0.44 22.05
N SER A 78 5.79 0.87 22.29
CA SER A 78 4.83 1.14 21.23
C SER A 78 5.03 2.50 20.55
N ALA A 79 5.52 3.51 21.28
CA ALA A 79 5.71 4.85 20.73
C ALA A 79 6.81 4.89 19.66
N PRO A 80 8.02 4.30 19.85
CA PRO A 80 9.03 4.26 18.78
C PRO A 80 8.54 3.47 17.56
N LEU A 81 7.80 2.38 17.77
CA LEU A 81 7.23 1.59 16.67
C LEU A 81 6.16 2.38 15.90
N GLY A 82 5.24 3.05 16.60
CA GLY A 82 4.21 3.88 16.01
C GLY A 82 4.77 5.09 15.27
N LEU A 83 5.74 5.78 15.88
CA LEU A 83 6.44 6.91 15.27
C LEU A 83 7.27 6.47 14.06
N GLY A 84 7.98 5.34 14.15
CA GLY A 84 8.71 4.77 13.01
C GLY A 84 7.78 4.42 11.86
N ALA A 85 6.62 3.84 12.14
CA ALA A 85 5.60 3.57 11.13
C ALA A 85 5.00 4.85 10.53
N ALA A 86 4.76 5.89 11.34
CA ALA A 86 4.25 7.18 10.88
C ALA A 86 5.25 7.87 9.95
N ILE A 87 6.52 7.98 10.39
CA ILE A 87 7.62 8.55 9.60
C ILE A 87 7.81 7.74 8.31
N GLY A 88 7.79 6.41 8.39
CA GLY A 88 7.91 5.56 7.21
C GLY A 88 6.76 5.74 6.22
N ASN A 89 5.53 5.98 6.68
CA ASN A 89 4.40 6.29 5.80
C ASN A 89 4.52 7.68 5.18
N ILE A 90 4.97 8.68 5.94
CA ILE A 90 5.20 10.03 5.40
C ILE A 90 6.30 9.98 4.33
N GLY A 91 7.41 9.28 4.61
CA GLY A 91 8.51 9.12 3.66
C GLY A 91 8.06 8.45 2.36
N ARG A 92 7.29 7.35 2.45
CA ARG A 92 6.76 6.67 1.25
C ARG A 92 5.81 7.52 0.40
N ASN A 93 5.09 8.45 1.02
CA ASN A 93 4.14 9.32 0.34
C ASN A 93 4.68 10.73 0.08
N PHE A 94 5.95 10.98 0.40
CA PHE A 94 6.53 12.31 0.28
C PHE A 94 6.51 12.82 -1.16
N GLU A 95 6.75 11.93 -2.13
CA GLU A 95 6.64 12.26 -3.56
C GLU A 95 5.25 12.80 -3.89
N SER A 96 4.19 12.14 -3.45
CA SER A 96 2.82 12.60 -3.64
C SER A 96 2.54 13.94 -2.94
N TYR A 97 3.09 14.16 -1.74
CA TYR A 97 2.97 15.44 -1.03
C TYR A 97 3.66 16.59 -1.75
N LEU A 98 4.89 16.35 -2.23
CA LEU A 98 5.67 17.32 -2.99
C LEU A 98 4.95 17.69 -4.29
N ILE A 99 4.43 16.69 -5.01
CA ILE A 99 3.67 16.90 -6.24
C ILE A 99 2.37 17.68 -5.98
N THR A 100 1.68 17.42 -4.86
CA THR A 100 0.46 18.16 -4.48
C THR A 100 0.74 19.64 -4.20
N TYR A 101 1.93 19.97 -3.68
CA TYR A 101 2.32 21.35 -3.40
C TYR A 101 2.63 22.15 -4.68
N ILE A 102 3.16 21.48 -5.71
CA ILE A 102 3.63 22.12 -6.95
C ILE A 102 2.49 22.26 -7.96
N LEU A 103 1.66 21.22 -8.07
CA LEU A 103 0.63 21.14 -9.09
C LEU A 103 -0.62 21.93 -8.69
N SER A 104 -1.25 22.58 -9.66
CA SER A 104 -2.60 23.11 -9.47
C SER A 104 -3.60 21.97 -9.19
N PRO A 105 -4.77 22.24 -8.60
CA PRO A 105 -5.77 21.19 -8.34
C PRO A 105 -6.16 20.40 -9.59
N VAL A 106 -6.22 21.06 -10.76
CA VAL A 106 -6.52 20.41 -12.04
C VAL A 106 -5.38 19.47 -12.46
N GLN A 107 -4.13 19.96 -12.42
CA GLN A 107 -2.96 19.15 -12.76
C GLN A 107 -2.79 17.96 -11.80
N PHE A 108 -3.05 18.16 -10.51
CA PHE A 108 -2.99 17.11 -9.52
C PHE A 108 -4.07 16.03 -9.77
N ALA A 109 -5.26 16.44 -10.21
CA ALA A 109 -6.32 15.49 -10.55
C ALA A 109 -5.93 14.66 -11.78
N ILE A 110 -5.36 15.28 -12.82
CA ILE A 110 -4.84 14.59 -14.01
C ILE A 110 -3.72 13.61 -13.62
N TYR A 111 -2.77 14.06 -12.79
CA TYR A 111 -1.67 13.23 -12.29
C TYR A 111 -2.18 12.04 -11.48
N SER A 112 -3.10 12.27 -10.53
CA SER A 112 -3.63 11.22 -9.64
C SER A 112 -4.35 10.11 -10.41
N VAL A 113 -5.08 10.48 -11.47
CA VAL A 113 -5.71 9.51 -12.37
C VAL A 113 -4.67 8.77 -13.21
N ALA A 114 -3.63 9.45 -13.67
CA ALA A 114 -2.59 8.83 -14.48
C ALA A 114 -1.70 7.84 -13.70
N ILE A 115 -1.44 8.11 -12.41
CA ILE A 115 -0.71 7.17 -11.55
C ILE A 115 -1.59 6.07 -10.95
N PHE A 116 -2.86 6.00 -11.35
CA PHE A 116 -3.77 4.96 -10.91
C PHE A 116 -3.20 3.58 -11.30
N ARG A 117 -2.73 2.85 -10.30
CA ARG A 117 -2.19 1.51 -10.50
C ARG A 117 -3.32 0.53 -10.66
N VAL A 118 -3.13 -0.42 -11.56
CA VAL A 118 -4.06 -1.52 -11.74
C VAL A 118 -4.07 -2.38 -10.46
N PRO A 119 -5.18 -2.41 -9.68
CA PRO A 119 -5.15 -2.85 -8.28
C PRO A 119 -4.77 -4.31 -8.06
N TYR A 120 -4.84 -5.17 -9.10
CA TYR A 120 -4.47 -6.57 -8.98
C TYR A 120 -2.96 -6.84 -9.11
N THR A 121 -2.16 -5.91 -9.66
CA THR A 121 -0.72 -6.17 -9.88
C THR A 121 0.02 -6.37 -8.57
N ASP A 122 -0.32 -5.56 -7.56
CA ASP A 122 0.26 -5.66 -6.22
C ASP A 122 -0.19 -6.95 -5.50
N LEU A 123 -1.43 -7.40 -5.74
CA LEU A 123 -1.97 -8.64 -5.18
C LEU A 123 -1.28 -9.87 -5.76
N ILE A 124 -1.05 -9.90 -7.08
CA ILE A 124 -0.29 -10.97 -7.74
C ILE A 124 1.15 -10.97 -7.22
N TYR A 125 1.78 -9.80 -7.15
CA TYR A 125 3.16 -9.66 -6.70
C TYR A 125 3.35 -10.16 -5.26
N SER A 126 2.52 -9.69 -4.33
CA SER A 126 2.56 -10.11 -2.92
C SER A 126 2.32 -11.61 -2.76
N SER A 127 1.33 -12.16 -3.46
CA SER A 127 1.02 -13.60 -3.42
C SER A 127 2.20 -14.47 -3.89
N VAL A 128 2.87 -14.07 -4.98
CA VAL A 128 4.05 -14.80 -5.49
C VAL A 128 5.25 -14.61 -4.58
N ALA A 129 5.46 -13.40 -4.05
CA ALA A 129 6.55 -13.07 -3.14
C ALA A 129 6.48 -13.88 -1.84
N ASP A 130 5.31 -14.00 -1.22
CA ASP A 130 5.13 -14.72 0.03
C ASP A 130 5.49 -16.20 -0.11
N VAL A 131 5.01 -16.85 -1.18
CA VAL A 131 5.35 -18.26 -1.47
C VAL A 131 6.84 -18.43 -1.75
N ALA A 132 7.45 -17.50 -2.47
CA ALA A 132 8.87 -17.57 -2.82
C ALA A 132 9.77 -17.43 -1.58
N VAL A 133 9.45 -16.51 -0.65
CA VAL A 133 10.21 -16.34 0.60
C VAL A 133 10.17 -17.61 1.46
N LEU A 134 9.02 -18.28 1.54
CA LEU A 134 8.88 -19.55 2.27
C LEU A 134 9.79 -20.63 1.67
N LYS A 135 9.76 -20.81 0.35
CA LYS A 135 10.58 -21.83 -0.34
C LYS A 135 12.08 -21.57 -0.24
N VAL A 136 12.52 -20.32 -0.26
CA VAL A 136 13.95 -20.03 -0.07
C VAL A 136 14.41 -20.34 1.36
N SER A 137 13.57 -20.10 2.36
CA SER A 137 13.87 -20.49 3.75
C SER A 137 14.09 -22.00 3.89
N GLU A 138 13.35 -22.81 3.12
CA GLU A 138 13.54 -24.27 3.05
C GLU A 138 14.87 -24.64 2.37
N PHE A 139 15.25 -23.93 1.29
CA PHE A 139 16.50 -24.17 0.57
C PHE A 139 17.75 -23.66 1.28
N ALA A 140 17.62 -22.71 2.22
CA ALA A 140 18.75 -22.11 2.93
C ALA A 140 19.53 -23.11 3.82
N ASN A 141 18.91 -24.23 4.19
CA ASN A 141 19.52 -25.28 5.02
C ASN A 141 20.18 -26.42 4.21
N ASN A 142 20.16 -26.37 2.87
CA ASN A 142 20.69 -27.43 2.00
C ASN A 142 21.92 -26.97 1.21
N SER A 143 22.89 -27.87 1.03
CA SER A 143 24.14 -27.65 0.29
C SER A 143 23.94 -27.34 -1.20
N GLU A 144 22.81 -27.77 -1.80
CA GLU A 144 22.41 -27.43 -3.17
C GLU A 144 21.55 -26.13 -3.26
N GLY A 145 21.34 -25.44 -2.14
CA GLY A 145 20.36 -24.37 -2.00
C GLY A 145 20.51 -23.23 -3.02
N LYS A 146 21.74 -22.89 -3.44
CA LYS A 146 21.99 -21.78 -4.36
C LYS A 146 21.36 -21.98 -5.75
N ASN A 147 21.49 -23.18 -6.33
CA ASN A 147 20.94 -23.46 -7.66
C ASN A 147 19.39 -23.51 -7.61
N ASN A 148 18.84 -24.13 -6.57
CA ASN A 148 17.39 -24.18 -6.34
C ASN A 148 16.77 -22.79 -6.15
N ILE A 149 17.48 -21.87 -5.48
CA ILE A 149 17.05 -20.47 -5.33
C ILE A 149 17.06 -19.73 -6.67
N ILE A 150 18.07 -19.93 -7.52
CA ILE A 150 18.13 -19.30 -8.85
C ILE A 150 16.99 -19.82 -9.74
N GLU A 151 16.73 -21.13 -9.71
CA GLU A 151 15.64 -21.72 -10.48
C GLU A 151 14.27 -21.22 -9.98
N LEU A 152 14.08 -21.14 -8.66
CA LEU A 152 12.88 -20.56 -8.07
C LEU A 152 12.70 -19.09 -8.49
N TRP A 153 13.77 -18.29 -8.48
CA TRP A 153 13.69 -16.90 -8.91
C TRP A 153 13.32 -16.77 -10.38
N ARG A 154 13.89 -17.60 -11.27
CA ARG A 154 13.46 -17.67 -12.68
C ARG A 154 11.98 -18.03 -12.80
N LYS A 155 11.49 -19.00 -12.03
CA LYS A 155 10.06 -19.36 -12.00
C LYS A 155 9.18 -18.19 -11.54
N VAL A 156 9.61 -17.42 -10.54
CA VAL A 156 8.93 -16.21 -10.08
C VAL A 156 8.86 -15.17 -11.20
N ILE A 157 9.98 -14.87 -11.86
CA ILE A 157 10.03 -13.90 -12.98
C ILE A 157 9.10 -14.36 -14.12
N VAL A 158 9.17 -15.63 -14.53
CA VAL A 158 8.32 -16.18 -15.59
C VAL A 158 6.84 -16.06 -15.20
N LYS A 159 6.49 -16.39 -13.95
CA LYS A 159 5.10 -16.30 -13.50
C LYS A 159 4.59 -14.86 -13.47
N LEU A 160 5.38 -13.93 -12.93
CA LEU A 160 5.03 -12.51 -12.87
C LEU A 160 4.94 -11.91 -14.28
N SER A 161 5.93 -12.17 -15.14
CA SER A 161 5.96 -11.65 -16.52
C SER A 161 4.79 -12.17 -17.36
N SER A 162 4.44 -13.45 -17.21
CA SER A 162 3.32 -14.06 -17.96
C SER A 162 1.96 -13.40 -17.69
N LEU A 163 1.80 -12.70 -16.56
CA LEU A 163 0.57 -12.01 -16.19
C LEU A 163 0.70 -10.50 -16.35
N ILE A 164 1.78 -9.91 -15.84
CA ILE A 164 1.94 -8.45 -15.76
C ILE A 164 2.24 -7.86 -17.14
N ILE A 165 3.09 -8.48 -17.96
CA ILE A 165 3.47 -7.91 -19.27
C ILE A 165 2.26 -7.85 -20.21
N PRO A 166 1.47 -8.93 -20.42
CA PRO A 166 0.28 -8.86 -21.26
C PRO A 166 -0.74 -7.86 -20.73
N SER A 167 -0.87 -7.74 -19.40
CA SER A 167 -1.77 -6.78 -18.77
C SER A 167 -1.37 -5.34 -19.07
N ILE A 168 -0.08 -5.00 -18.94
CA ILE A 168 0.44 -3.67 -19.26
C ILE A 168 0.23 -3.35 -20.73
N LEU A 169 0.53 -4.30 -21.63
CA LEU A 169 0.31 -4.12 -23.08
C LEU A 169 -1.17 -3.93 -23.42
N PHE A 170 -2.06 -4.68 -22.78
CA PHE A 170 -3.50 -4.48 -22.93
C PHE A 170 -3.90 -3.06 -22.52
N PHE A 171 -3.51 -2.62 -21.32
CA PHE A 171 -3.83 -1.28 -20.83
C PHE A 171 -3.15 -0.16 -21.59
N GLN A 172 -2.02 -0.39 -22.27
CA GLN A 172 -1.44 0.57 -23.21
C GLN A 172 -2.39 0.87 -24.37
N VAL A 173 -2.90 -0.19 -24.98
CA VAL A 173 -3.80 -0.09 -26.14
C VAL A 173 -5.13 0.52 -25.73
N VAL A 174 -5.72 0.03 -24.63
CA VAL A 174 -7.05 0.49 -24.18
C VAL A 174 -7.00 1.71 -23.25
N ALA A 175 -5.83 2.33 -23.05
CA ALA A 175 -5.63 3.40 -22.06
C ALA A 175 -6.69 4.51 -22.12
N PHE A 176 -7.01 4.97 -23.34
CA PHE A 176 -8.01 6.01 -23.55
C PHE A 176 -9.38 5.60 -22.99
N HIS A 177 -9.91 4.48 -23.49
CA HIS A 177 -11.20 3.95 -23.04
C HIS A 177 -11.20 3.58 -21.56
N PHE A 178 -10.10 3.03 -21.04
CA PHE A 178 -10.00 2.67 -19.63
C PHE A 178 -10.13 3.90 -18.72
N ILE A 179 -9.39 4.97 -19.03
CA ILE A 179 -9.41 6.20 -18.24
C ILE A 179 -10.74 6.93 -18.38
N THR A 180 -11.25 7.12 -19.60
CA THR A 180 -12.51 7.85 -19.81
C THR A 180 -13.72 7.09 -19.29
N PHE A 181 -13.71 5.75 -19.34
CA PHE A 181 -14.77 4.93 -18.73
C PHE A 181 -14.78 5.01 -17.21
N LEU A 182 -13.60 4.96 -16.57
CA LEU A 182 -13.51 4.88 -15.11
C LEU A 182 -13.63 6.24 -14.42
N PHE A 183 -13.09 7.30 -15.04
CA PHE A 183 -13.00 8.64 -14.45
C PHE A 183 -13.81 9.70 -15.19
N GLY A 184 -14.25 9.42 -16.41
CA GLY A 184 -14.96 10.36 -17.29
C GLY A 184 -14.05 11.09 -18.28
N ASP A 185 -14.66 11.69 -19.31
CA ASP A 185 -13.95 12.34 -20.42
C ASP A 185 -13.10 13.54 -19.99
N ILE A 186 -13.44 14.17 -18.86
CA ILE A 186 -12.68 15.30 -18.29
C ILE A 186 -11.24 14.92 -17.89
N TYR A 187 -10.92 13.62 -17.80
CA TYR A 187 -9.58 13.10 -17.50
C TYR A 187 -8.87 12.51 -18.72
N ALA A 188 -9.32 12.79 -19.94
CA ALA A 188 -8.66 12.31 -21.16
C ALA A 188 -7.17 12.72 -21.23
N ASP A 189 -6.82 13.88 -20.68
CA ASP A 189 -5.42 14.36 -20.61
C ASP A 189 -4.51 13.45 -19.76
N SER A 190 -5.07 12.65 -18.86
CA SER A 190 -4.32 11.68 -18.05
C SER A 190 -3.82 10.48 -18.87
N VAL A 191 -4.38 10.23 -20.07
CA VAL A 191 -4.11 9.01 -20.85
C VAL A 191 -2.64 8.90 -21.25
N SER A 192 -2.05 10.00 -21.73
CA SER A 192 -0.64 10.01 -22.14
C SER A 192 0.29 9.75 -20.96
N LEU A 193 0.00 10.35 -19.81
CA LEU A 193 0.77 10.15 -18.59
C LEU A 193 0.59 8.74 -18.03
N PHE A 194 -0.64 8.20 -18.05
CA PHE A 194 -0.94 6.82 -17.65
C PHE A 194 -0.14 5.81 -18.47
N ARG A 195 -0.05 6.01 -19.80
CA ARG A 195 0.79 5.18 -20.67
C ARG A 195 2.27 5.23 -20.28
N ILE A 196 2.80 6.35 -19.84
CA ILE A 196 4.19 6.41 -19.39
C ILE A 196 4.33 5.66 -18.05
N VAL A 197 3.46 5.95 -17.10
CA VAL A 197 3.55 5.42 -15.73
C VAL A 197 3.35 3.91 -15.69
N ILE A 198 2.43 3.34 -16.46
CA ILE A 198 2.16 1.90 -16.45
C ILE A 198 3.36 1.08 -16.94
N LEU A 199 4.26 1.64 -17.75
CA LEU A 199 5.50 0.97 -18.14
C LEU A 199 6.47 0.79 -16.96
N ALA A 200 6.44 1.69 -15.97
CA ALA A 200 7.24 1.54 -14.76
C ALA A 200 6.84 0.28 -13.96
N SER A 201 5.61 -0.23 -14.14
CA SER A 201 5.14 -1.50 -13.56
C SER A 201 5.81 -2.75 -14.15
N LEU A 202 6.64 -2.61 -15.20
CA LEU A 202 7.49 -3.71 -15.69
C LEU A 202 8.67 -3.99 -14.75
N VAL A 203 9.21 -2.98 -14.07
CA VAL A 203 10.41 -3.13 -13.23
C VAL A 203 10.20 -4.11 -12.06
N PRO A 204 9.06 -4.08 -11.34
CA PRO A 204 8.80 -5.05 -10.26
C PRO A 204 8.76 -6.51 -10.72
N VAL A 205 8.54 -6.80 -12.01
CA VAL A 205 8.47 -8.18 -12.55
C VAL A 205 9.74 -8.99 -12.26
N PHE A 206 10.90 -8.33 -12.18
CA PHE A 206 12.17 -8.97 -11.84
C PHE A 206 12.24 -9.45 -10.37
N ALA A 207 11.28 -9.07 -9.53
CA ALA A 207 11.17 -9.48 -8.13
C ALA A 207 12.47 -9.35 -7.30
N PRO A 208 13.26 -8.26 -7.41
CA PRO A 208 14.54 -8.13 -6.70
C PRO A 208 14.35 -8.15 -5.18
N ALA A 209 13.22 -7.63 -4.70
CA ALA A 209 12.87 -7.61 -3.29
C ALA A 209 12.58 -9.01 -2.72
N VAL A 210 12.12 -9.96 -3.55
CA VAL A 210 11.83 -11.33 -3.09
C VAL A 210 13.12 -12.03 -2.71
N ILE A 211 14.16 -11.94 -3.54
CA ILE A 211 15.47 -12.52 -3.27
C ILE A 211 16.12 -11.89 -2.04
N LEU A 212 16.11 -10.56 -1.95
CA LEU A 212 16.76 -9.86 -0.85
C LEU A 212 16.10 -10.17 0.50
N ARG A 213 14.77 -10.31 0.55
CA ARG A 213 14.06 -10.80 1.76
C ARG A 213 14.44 -12.22 2.10
N ALA A 214 14.53 -13.06 1.08
CA ALA A 214 14.81 -14.47 1.23
C ALA A 214 16.22 -14.77 1.79
N PHE A 215 17.21 -13.92 1.48
CA PHE A 215 18.56 -13.97 2.09
C PHE A 215 18.68 -13.16 3.39
N ASN A 216 17.56 -12.72 3.98
CA ASN A 216 17.52 -11.85 5.15
C ASN A 216 18.37 -10.56 5.02
N LYS A 217 18.55 -10.06 3.78
CA LYS A 217 19.31 -8.83 3.48
C LYS A 217 18.42 -7.60 3.50
N THR A 218 17.56 -7.48 4.50
CA THR A 218 16.60 -6.37 4.67
C THR A 218 17.29 -5.01 4.78
N ALA A 219 18.50 -4.96 5.37
CA ALA A 219 19.32 -3.75 5.42
C ALA A 219 19.75 -3.24 4.03
N TYR A 220 19.94 -4.13 3.05
CA TYR A 220 20.26 -3.72 1.68
C TYR A 220 19.03 -3.13 0.98
N MET A 221 17.84 -3.68 1.25
CA MET A 221 16.57 -3.12 0.75
C MET A 221 16.38 -1.71 1.27
N PHE A 222 16.59 -1.49 2.57
CA PHE A 222 16.51 -0.16 3.19
C PHE A 222 17.46 0.84 2.51
N ARG A 223 18.69 0.44 2.18
CA ARG A 223 19.64 1.29 1.44
C ARG A 223 19.14 1.62 0.03
N VAL A 224 18.64 0.63 -0.71
CA VAL A 224 18.09 0.85 -2.06
C VAL A 224 16.89 1.79 -2.01
N ASP A 225 15.96 1.56 -1.09
CA ASP A 225 14.77 2.41 -0.91
C ASP A 225 15.17 3.85 -0.49
N THR A 226 16.20 3.99 0.36
CA THR A 226 16.75 5.30 0.73
C THR A 226 17.37 6.01 -0.46
N VAL A 227 18.15 5.31 -1.30
CA VAL A 227 18.74 5.89 -2.51
C VAL A 227 17.66 6.32 -3.50
N ILE A 228 16.63 5.49 -3.73
CA ILE A 228 15.49 5.84 -4.59
C ILE A 228 14.76 7.07 -4.04
N PHE A 229 14.51 7.11 -2.74
CA PHE A 229 13.88 8.23 -2.07
C PHE A 229 14.70 9.52 -2.21
N THR A 230 16.00 9.49 -1.90
CA THR A 230 16.88 10.65 -2.03
C THR A 230 16.98 11.11 -3.48
N PHE A 231 17.07 10.18 -4.44
CA PHE A 231 17.07 10.51 -5.85
C PHE A 231 15.75 11.18 -6.27
N GLY A 232 14.60 10.65 -5.84
CA GLY A 232 13.29 11.23 -6.08
C GLY A 232 13.13 12.63 -5.46
N LEU A 233 13.66 12.84 -4.26
CA LEU A 233 13.70 14.16 -3.61
C LEU A 233 14.52 15.18 -4.40
N VAL A 234 15.74 14.82 -4.78
CA VAL A 234 16.65 15.70 -5.51
C VAL A 234 16.08 16.03 -6.88
N PHE A 235 15.62 15.00 -7.60
CA PHE A 235 15.00 15.18 -8.92
C PHE A 235 13.73 16.03 -8.84
N GLY A 236 12.88 15.76 -7.84
CA GLY A 236 11.69 16.56 -7.55
C GLY A 236 12.04 18.02 -7.27
N PHE A 237 13.01 18.29 -6.40
CA PHE A 237 13.46 19.66 -6.10
C PHE A 237 14.02 20.40 -7.33
N PHE A 238 14.80 19.72 -8.18
CA PHE A 238 15.30 20.31 -9.43
C PHE A 238 14.16 20.61 -10.41
N MET A 239 13.19 19.71 -10.54
CA MET A 239 12.00 19.92 -11.37
C MET A 239 11.18 21.12 -10.90
N ILE A 240 10.98 21.30 -9.59
CA ILE A 240 10.31 22.48 -9.03
C ILE A 240 10.99 23.76 -9.47
N LYS A 241 12.32 23.80 -9.38
CA LYS A 241 13.12 25.00 -9.71
C LYS A 241 13.12 25.34 -11.20
N ILE A 242 12.78 24.39 -12.07
CA ILE A 242 12.66 24.61 -13.52
C ILE A 242 11.24 25.10 -13.88
N LEU A 243 10.24 24.73 -13.09
CA LEU A 243 8.82 25.05 -13.31
C LEU A 243 8.38 26.39 -12.70
N VAL A 244 9.15 26.95 -11.75
CA VAL A 244 8.96 28.27 -11.12
C VAL A 244 9.98 29.25 -11.69
#